data_AF-A0A3N5MZB7-F1
#
_entry.id   AF-A0A3N5MZB7-F1
#
_cell.length_a   1.000
_cell.length_b   1.000
_cell.length_c   1.000
_cell.angle_alpha   90.00
_cell.angle_beta   90.00
_cell.angle_gamma   90.00
#
_symmetry.space_group_name_H-M   'P 1'
#
loop_
_entity.id
_entity.type
_entity.pdbx_description
1 polymer ?
#
loop_
_entity_poly.entity_id
_entity_poly.type
_entity_poly.pdbx_seq_one_letter_code
_entity_poly.pdbx_strand_id
1 'polypeptide(L)'
;MGVALVRELFGAMTAEQADEALFASSGEYTPDARAFANGKPIRLIDGIELAELISAVQATGSVSERAPSASQVNVRASGDEDPACPRCGSAMIRRIARSGSTAGQAFWGCSTFPVCRATRPAN
;
A
#
# COMPACT_ATOMS: atom_id res chain seq x y z
N MET A 1 -28.07 -10.68 -1.53
CA MET A 1 -28.11 -9.24 -1.23
C MET A 1 -29.04 -8.50 -2.16
N GLY A 2 -29.98 -7.73 -1.60
CA GLY A 2 -31.01 -7.02 -2.37
C GLY A 2 -30.59 -5.61 -2.82
N VAL A 3 -31.34 -5.04 -3.77
CA VAL A 3 -31.04 -3.76 -4.42
C VAL A 3 -31.16 -2.53 -3.50
N ALA A 4 -31.92 -2.61 -2.41
CA ALA A 4 -32.16 -1.48 -1.51
C ALA A 4 -30.85 -0.94 -0.89
N LEU A 5 -30.01 -1.82 -0.36
CA LEU A 5 -28.73 -1.45 0.25
C LEU A 5 -27.74 -0.88 -0.78
N VAL A 6 -27.73 -1.43 -2.00
CA VAL A 6 -26.88 -0.94 -3.10
C VAL A 6 -27.28 0.48 -3.52
N ARG A 7 -28.58 0.77 -3.53
CA ARG A 7 -29.12 2.11 -3.80
C ARG A 7 -28.77 3.10 -2.71
N GLU A 8 -28.88 2.68 -1.46
CA GLU A 8 -28.52 3.51 -0.29
C GLU A 8 -27.04 3.90 -0.34
N LEU A 9 -26.15 2.92 -0.55
CA LEU A 9 -24.72 3.18 -0.68
C LEU A 9 -24.40 4.12 -1.86
N PHE A 10 -25.06 3.94 -3.00
CA PHE A 10 -24.88 4.82 -4.15
C PHE A 10 -25.33 6.25 -3.87
N GLY A 11 -26.41 6.42 -3.11
CA GLY A 11 -26.87 7.73 -2.63
C GLY A 11 -25.80 8.42 -1.78
N ALA A 12 -25.23 7.70 -0.80
CA ALA A 12 -24.16 8.21 0.04
C ALA A 12 -22.89 8.54 -0.75
N MET A 13 -22.45 7.66 -1.64
CA MET A 13 -21.29 7.86 -2.52
C MET A 13 -21.43 9.14 -3.35
N THR A 14 -22.62 9.40 -3.90
CA THR A 14 -22.89 10.60 -4.70
C THR A 14 -22.90 11.86 -3.83
N ALA A 15 -23.48 11.79 -2.62
CA ALA A 15 -23.55 12.91 -1.69
C ALA A 15 -22.15 13.35 -1.21
N GLU A 16 -21.25 12.39 -1.00
CA GLU A 16 -19.86 12.62 -0.56
C GLU A 16 -18.88 12.85 -1.73
N GLN A 17 -19.37 12.86 -2.98
CA GLN A 17 -18.56 13.02 -4.19
C GLN A 17 -17.43 11.98 -4.32
N ALA A 18 -17.66 10.74 -3.86
CA ALA A 18 -16.71 9.66 -4.03
C ALA A 18 -16.69 9.14 -5.48
N ASP A 19 -15.49 8.80 -5.97
CA ASP A 19 -15.30 8.34 -7.35
C ASP A 19 -15.92 6.95 -7.62
N GLU A 20 -15.96 6.09 -6.61
CA GLU A 20 -16.47 4.72 -6.72
C GLU A 20 -16.97 4.19 -5.37
N ALA A 21 -17.99 3.32 -5.39
CA ALA A 21 -18.43 2.53 -4.25
C ALA A 21 -18.12 1.04 -4.46
N LEU A 22 -17.63 0.39 -3.42
CA LEU A 22 -17.41 -1.06 -3.38
C LEU A 22 -18.38 -1.70 -2.39
N PHE A 23 -19.18 -2.65 -2.85
CA PHE A 23 -20.06 -3.44 -1.98
C PHE A 23 -19.56 -4.89 -1.97
N ALA A 24 -19.18 -5.40 -0.80
CA ALA A 24 -18.73 -6.78 -0.64
C ALA A 24 -19.74 -7.60 0.18
N SER A 25 -19.98 -8.83 -0.25
CA SER A 25 -20.92 -9.75 0.39
C SER A 25 -20.36 -11.18 0.35
N SER A 26 -20.63 -11.97 1.38
CA SER A 26 -20.30 -13.40 1.42
C SER A 26 -21.29 -14.29 0.63
N GLY A 27 -22.41 -13.72 0.17
CA GLY A 27 -23.39 -14.37 -0.71
C GLY A 27 -23.62 -13.60 -2.01
N GLU A 28 -24.54 -14.07 -2.83
CA GLU A 28 -24.81 -13.50 -4.17
C GLU A 28 -25.72 -12.26 -4.14
N TYR A 29 -25.66 -11.46 -5.20
CA TYR A 29 -26.58 -10.33 -5.43
C TYR A 29 -27.82 -10.76 -6.20
N THR A 30 -28.96 -10.15 -5.91
CA THR A 30 -30.16 -10.33 -6.73
C THR A 30 -29.94 -9.76 -8.13
N PRO A 31 -30.68 -10.26 -9.15
CA PRO A 31 -30.61 -9.73 -10.51
C PRO A 31 -30.82 -8.21 -10.57
N ASP A 32 -31.77 -7.69 -9.78
CA ASP A 32 -32.05 -6.25 -9.69
C ASP A 32 -30.86 -5.44 -9.16
N ALA A 33 -30.10 -5.99 -8.21
CA ALA A 33 -28.90 -5.32 -7.67
C ALA A 33 -27.80 -5.26 -8.73
N ARG A 34 -27.58 -6.35 -9.48
CA ARG A 34 -26.64 -6.39 -10.61
C ARG A 34 -27.04 -5.45 -11.73
N ALA A 35 -28.34 -5.44 -12.09
CA ALA A 35 -28.89 -4.54 -13.09
C ALA A 35 -28.76 -3.07 -12.68
N PHE A 36 -28.99 -2.75 -11.41
CA PHE A 36 -28.82 -1.39 -10.90
C PHE A 36 -27.36 -0.93 -10.93
N ALA A 37 -26.41 -1.80 -10.58
CA ALA A 37 -24.98 -1.47 -10.60
C ALA A 37 -24.41 -1.31 -12.03
N ASN A 38 -25.06 -1.90 -13.04
CA ASN A 38 -24.59 -1.82 -14.43
C ASN A 38 -24.50 -0.36 -14.91
N GLY A 39 -23.33 0.03 -15.41
CA GLY A 39 -23.06 1.38 -15.90
C GLY A 39 -22.96 2.46 -14.81
N LYS A 40 -22.94 2.07 -13.54
CA LYS A 40 -22.68 2.98 -12.41
C LYS A 40 -21.27 2.73 -11.86
N PRO A 41 -20.63 3.70 -11.20
CA PRO A 41 -19.36 3.51 -10.50
C PRO A 41 -19.58 2.75 -9.18
N ILE A 42 -20.20 1.57 -9.27
CA ILE A 42 -20.45 0.67 -8.15
C ILE A 42 -19.90 -0.69 -8.54
N ARG A 43 -18.96 -1.20 -7.75
CA ARG A 43 -18.41 -2.53 -7.93
C ARG A 43 -19.01 -3.46 -6.88
N LEU A 44 -19.60 -4.55 -7.37
CA LEU A 44 -20.22 -5.57 -6.53
C LEU A 44 -19.28 -6.77 -6.44
N ILE A 45 -18.76 -7.03 -5.25
CA ILE A 45 -17.98 -8.23 -4.94
C ILE A 45 -18.93 -9.23 -4.26
N ASP A 46 -19.17 -10.37 -4.90
CA ASP A 46 -19.95 -11.47 -4.32
C ASP A 46 -19.07 -12.48 -3.58
N GLY A 47 -19.71 -13.49 -2.99
CA GLY A 47 -19.02 -14.44 -2.13
C GLY A 47 -17.92 -15.25 -2.83
N ILE A 48 -18.08 -15.51 -4.13
CA ILE A 48 -17.10 -16.27 -4.92
C ILE A 48 -15.88 -15.38 -5.18
N GLU A 49 -16.12 -14.18 -5.70
CA GLU A 49 -15.04 -13.21 -5.95
C GLU A 49 -14.31 -12.84 -4.66
N LEU A 50 -15.04 -12.63 -3.56
CA LEU A 50 -14.46 -12.31 -2.26
C LEU A 50 -13.55 -13.44 -1.74
N ALA A 51 -13.99 -14.69 -1.86
CA ALA A 51 -13.21 -15.85 -1.44
C ALA A 51 -11.93 -16.00 -2.27
N GLU A 52 -11.98 -15.73 -3.57
CA GLU A 52 -10.81 -15.71 -4.46
C GLU A 52 -9.82 -14.62 -4.06
N LEU A 53 -10.31 -13.39 -3.82
CA LEU A 53 -9.49 -12.26 -3.38
C LEU A 53 -8.79 -12.57 -2.04
N ILE A 54 -9.52 -13.11 -1.06
CA ILE A 54 -8.97 -13.48 0.25
C ILE A 54 -7.92 -14.58 0.10
N SER A 55 -8.22 -15.62 -0.69
CA SER A 55 -7.32 -16.74 -0.92
C SER A 55 -6.03 -16.30 -1.62
N ALA A 56 -6.12 -15.39 -2.58
CA ALA A 56 -4.97 -14.79 -3.25
C ALA A 56 -4.07 -14.04 -2.26
N VAL A 57 -4.64 -13.19 -1.41
CA VAL A 57 -3.87 -12.44 -0.39
C VAL A 57 -3.20 -13.38 0.62
N GLN A 58 -3.91 -14.41 1.07
CA GLN A 58 -3.37 -15.39 2.02
C GLN A 58 -2.25 -16.25 1.39
N ALA A 59 -2.39 -16.64 0.12
CA ALA A 59 -1.37 -17.38 -0.62
C ALA A 59 -0.10 -16.55 -0.85
N THR A 60 -0.22 -15.23 -1.00
CA THR A 60 0.94 -14.32 -1.13
C THR A 60 1.68 -14.04 0.18
N GLY A 61 1.24 -14.63 1.31
CA GLY A 61 1.89 -14.51 2.61
C GLY A 61 1.67 -13.15 3.25
N SER A 62 0.88 -13.14 4.33
CA SER A 62 0.82 -12.10 5.38
C SER A 62 1.33 -10.72 4.96
N VAL A 63 0.46 -9.91 4.36
CA VAL A 63 0.65 -8.46 4.32
C VAL A 63 0.68 -7.98 5.77
N SER A 64 1.88 -7.86 6.33
CA SER A 64 2.10 -7.05 7.52
C SER A 64 1.49 -5.68 7.25
N GLU A 65 0.53 -5.28 8.08
CA GLU A 65 -0.16 -3.99 8.08
C GLU A 65 0.74 -2.86 7.60
N ARG A 66 0.65 -2.55 6.31
CA ARG A 66 1.26 -1.38 5.72
C ARG A 66 0.14 -0.61 5.06
N ALA A 67 -0.24 0.46 5.76
CA ALA A 67 -1.16 1.50 5.31
C ALA A 67 -0.87 1.90 3.85
N PRO A 68 -1.89 2.36 3.10
CA PRO A 68 -1.81 2.51 1.65
C PRO A 68 -0.85 3.64 1.28
N SER A 69 0.33 3.29 0.79
CA SER A 69 1.19 4.23 0.08
C SER A 69 0.75 4.22 -1.39
N ALA A 70 -0.17 5.14 -1.70
CA ALA A 70 -0.36 5.58 -3.07
C ALA A 70 0.96 6.19 -3.56
N SER A 71 1.66 5.47 -4.44
CA SER A 71 2.49 5.97 -5.55
C SER A 71 3.33 4.81 -6.08
N GLN A 72 2.75 4.02 -6.98
CA GLN A 72 3.56 3.26 -7.92
C GLN A 72 4.19 4.25 -8.91
N VAL A 73 5.36 4.80 -8.54
CA VAL A 73 6.26 5.39 -9.53
C VAL A 73 7.36 4.38 -9.77
N ASN A 74 7.17 3.60 -10.83
CA ASN A 74 8.20 2.75 -11.40
C ASN A 74 9.29 3.63 -12.03
N VAL A 75 10.28 4.04 -11.22
CA VAL A 75 11.55 4.52 -11.77
C VAL A 75 12.48 3.32 -11.84
N ARG A 76 12.58 2.76 -13.04
CA ARG A 76 13.66 1.84 -13.41
C ARG A 76 15.01 2.54 -13.27
N ALA A 77 16.00 1.73 -12.91
CA ALA A 77 17.44 1.95 -13.01
C ALA A 77 18.07 2.77 -11.87
N SER A 78 18.83 2.11 -11.00
CA SER A 78 20.27 1.83 -11.20
C SER A 78 20.80 1.21 -9.90
N GLY A 79 21.69 0.22 -10.01
CA GLY A 79 22.24 -0.47 -8.86
C GLY A 79 23.00 0.45 -7.91
N ASP A 80 22.69 0.32 -6.62
CA ASP A 80 23.63 0.13 -5.52
C ASP A 80 22.76 -0.28 -4.31
N GLU A 81 23.08 -1.39 -3.66
CA GLU A 81 22.29 -1.88 -2.53
C GLU A 81 22.38 -0.90 -1.35
N ASP A 82 21.45 0.05 -1.24
CA ASP A 82 21.34 0.92 -0.07
C ASP A 82 21.13 0.02 1.17
N PRO A 83 22.13 -0.11 2.07
CA PRO A 83 22.07 -1.11 3.11
C PRO A 83 20.99 -0.75 4.13
N ALA A 84 20.30 -1.78 4.62
CA ALA A 84 19.40 -1.62 5.75
C ALA A 84 20.20 -1.34 7.04
N CYS A 85 19.64 -0.49 7.89
CA CYS A 85 20.23 -0.13 9.17
C CYS A 85 20.24 -1.35 10.12
N PRO A 86 21.40 -1.77 10.67
CA PRO A 86 21.48 -2.94 11.54
C PRO A 86 20.79 -2.76 12.91
N ARG A 87 20.36 -1.54 13.23
CA ARG A 87 19.71 -1.19 14.51
C ARG A 87 18.19 -1.10 14.45
N CYS A 88 17.63 -0.72 13.30
CA CYS A 88 16.19 -0.47 13.17
C CYS A 88 15.58 -0.94 11.85
N GLY A 89 16.38 -1.46 10.91
CA GLY A 89 15.91 -1.91 9.60
C GLY A 89 15.60 -0.80 8.60
N SER A 90 15.57 0.47 9.01
CA SER A 90 15.36 1.62 8.11
C SER A 90 16.46 1.73 7.05
N ALA A 91 16.14 2.31 5.89
CA ALA A 91 17.12 2.59 4.84
C ALA A 91 18.26 3.47 5.35
N MET A 92 19.49 3.20 4.91
CA MET A 92 20.63 4.06 5.18
C MET A 92 20.88 5.00 3.99
N ILE A 93 21.38 6.20 4.30
CA ILE A 93 21.66 7.27 3.34
C ILE A 93 23.16 7.52 3.31
N ARG A 94 23.76 7.55 2.12
CA ARG A 94 25.18 7.86 1.95
C ARG A 94 25.44 9.34 2.22
N ARG A 95 26.36 9.61 3.15
CA ARG A 95 26.80 10.95 3.57
C ARG A 95 28.32 11.01 3.54
N ILE A 96 28.88 12.20 3.37
CA ILE A 96 30.33 12.41 3.35
C ILE A 96 30.75 12.99 4.70
N ALA A 97 31.72 12.37 5.37
CA ALA A 97 32.25 12.88 6.62
C ALA A 97 33.00 14.19 6.36
N ARG A 98 32.61 15.26 7.06
CA ARG A 98 33.18 16.61 6.89
C ARG A 98 34.36 16.90 7.82
N SER A 99 34.64 16.04 8.81
CA SER A 99 35.68 16.27 9.81
C SER A 99 36.13 14.96 10.46
N GLY A 100 37.37 14.91 10.96
CA GLY A 100 38.00 13.74 11.59
C GLY A 100 38.96 12.98 10.67
N SER A 101 39.50 11.85 11.16
CA SER A 101 40.44 10.98 10.43
C SER A 101 39.84 10.29 9.19
N THR A 102 38.52 10.36 9.03
CA THR A 102 37.76 9.87 7.87
C THR A 102 37.15 11.01 7.04
N ALA A 103 37.61 12.25 7.21
CA ALA A 103 37.15 13.39 6.41
C ALA A 103 37.31 13.10 4.91
N GLY A 104 36.23 13.28 4.15
CA GLY A 104 36.17 12.98 2.72
C GLY A 104 35.65 11.58 2.37
N GLN A 105 35.57 10.65 3.33
CA GLN A 105 35.00 9.32 3.08
C GLN A 105 33.48 9.31 3.14
N ALA A 106 32.87 8.49 2.30
CA ALA A 106 31.46 8.21 2.35
C ALA A 106 31.14 7.25 3.51
N PHE A 107 30.04 7.51 4.20
CA PHE A 107 29.48 6.64 5.22
C PHE A 107 27.96 6.58 5.07
N TRP A 108 27.39 5.44 5.42
CA TRP A 108 25.96 5.23 5.49
C TRP A 108 25.46 5.70 6.85
N GLY A 109 24.54 6.66 6.89
CA GLY A 109 23.84 7.10 8.10
C GLY A 109 22.37 6.68 8.06
N CYS A 110 21.81 6.25 9.19
CA CYS A 110 20.40 5.89 9.25
C CYS A 110 19.49 7.07 8.83
N SER A 111 18.47 6.79 8.01
CA SER A 111 17.45 7.77 7.60
C SER A 111 16.66 8.34 8.77
N THR A 112 16.48 7.58 9.86
CA THR A 112 15.71 7.97 11.04
C THR A 112 16.53 8.74 12.08
N PHE A 113 17.68 9.32 11.73
CA PHE A 113 18.43 10.20 12.64
C PHE A 113 17.59 11.46 12.97
N PRO A 114 17.46 11.90 14.25
CA PRO A 114 18.28 11.57 15.42
C PRO A 114 17.83 10.37 16.27
N VAL A 115 16.68 9.75 15.95
CA VAL A 115 16.09 8.63 16.69
C VAL A 115 16.97 7.38 16.59
N CYS A 116 17.53 7.12 15.41
CA CYS A 116 18.54 6.09 15.21
C CYS A 116 19.86 6.71 14.76
N ARG A 117 20.92 6.52 15.56
CA ARG A 117 22.28 7.05 15.30
C ARG A 117 23.24 6.03 14.71
N ALA A 118 22.73 4.95 14.13
CA ALA A 118 23.56 3.93 13.50
C ALA A 118 24.25 4.49 12.25
N THR A 119 25.53 4.16 12.11
CA THR A 119 26.34 4.48 10.93
C THR A 119 27.10 3.23 10.48
N ARG A 120 27.43 3.16 9.19
CA ARG A 120 28.28 2.13 8.60
C ARG A 120 29.28 2.79 7.63
N PRO A 121 30.51 2.27 7.51
CA PRO A 121 31.43 2.73 6.47
C PRO A 121 30.86 2.36 5.08
N ALA A 122 31.01 3.24 4.10
CA ALA A 122 30.65 2.98 2.70
C ALA A 122 31.90 2.58 1.88
N ASN A 123 32.75 1.74 2.49
CA ASN A 123 34.03 1.29 1.93
C ASN A 123 33.85 0.26 0.81
#